data_AF-A0A0M3J740-F1
#
_entry.id   AF-A0A0M3J740-F1
#
_cell.length_a   1.000
_cell.length_b   1.000
_cell.length_c   1.000
_cell.angle_alpha   90.00
_cell.angle_beta   90.00
_cell.angle_gamma   90.00
#
_symmetry.space_group_name_H-M   'P 1'
#
loop_
_entity.id
_entity.type
_entity.pdbx_description
1 polymer ?
#
loop_
_entity_poly.entity_id
_entity_poly.type
_entity_poly.pdbx_seq_one_letter_code
_entity_poly.pdbx_strand_id
1 'polypeptide(L)'
;MKMIPKRPCSNASKRFRCNGVLEGVRICRQGYPNRLPFDEFINRYKLLSSGGQFEADSEGASQLCRILKLDPARAQIGTTKVFCKVGVISQLESRRRAQLSAIVCGIQATIRWYNEQLRFSEKLKERNATLTIQRNVRTYVELSTWKWYRLYGHIKEMIPMNKDRERLEELENENEQLLHVGNFVILKA
;
A
#
# COMPACT_ATOMS: atom_id res chain seq x y z
N MET A 1 14.21 -24.24 34.24
CA MET A 1 14.92 -25.04 33.21
C MET A 1 14.52 -26.50 33.37
N LYS A 2 13.60 -27.04 32.55
CA LYS A 2 13.27 -28.47 32.61
C LYS A 2 14.41 -29.26 31.94
N MET A 3 15.12 -30.07 32.71
CA MET A 3 16.12 -31.00 32.19
C MET A 3 15.46 -31.98 31.23
N ILE A 4 15.87 -31.97 29.96
CA ILE A 4 15.46 -32.98 28.99
C ILE A 4 16.19 -34.28 29.37
N PRO A 5 15.50 -35.37 29.69
CA PRO A 5 16.15 -36.61 30.10
C PRO A 5 16.98 -37.18 28.94
N LYS A 6 18.25 -37.52 29.19
CA LYS A 6 19.10 -38.19 28.18
C LYS A 6 18.48 -39.54 27.84
N ARG A 7 18.10 -39.74 26.56
CA ARG A 7 17.57 -41.03 26.10
C ARG A 7 18.67 -42.09 26.15
N PRO A 8 18.41 -43.29 26.68
CA PRO A 8 19.40 -44.36 26.74
C PRO A 8 19.81 -44.83 25.34
N CYS A 9 21.10 -44.70 25.00
CA CYS A 9 21.67 -45.02 23.67
C CYS A 9 21.88 -46.53 23.43
N SER A 10 21.86 -47.37 24.47
CA SER A 10 22.27 -48.78 24.41
C SER A 10 21.44 -49.65 23.46
N ASN A 11 20.20 -49.25 23.14
CA ASN A 11 19.31 -50.01 22.23
C ASN A 11 18.94 -49.24 20.96
N ALA A 12 19.56 -48.07 20.71
CA ALA A 12 19.19 -47.21 19.59
C ALA A 12 19.52 -47.86 18.23
N SER A 13 20.69 -48.50 18.11
CA SER A 13 21.14 -49.16 16.89
C SER A 13 20.25 -50.34 16.47
N LYS A 14 19.87 -51.21 17.41
CA LYS A 14 18.89 -52.30 17.19
C LYS A 14 17.53 -51.73 16.81
N ARG A 15 17.06 -50.67 17.50
CA ARG A 15 15.79 -50.01 17.18
C ARG A 15 15.75 -49.46 15.75
N PHE A 16 16.80 -48.80 15.25
CA PHE A 16 16.79 -48.27 13.88
C PHE A 16 16.82 -49.36 12.80
N ARG A 17 17.46 -50.50 13.07
CA ARG A 17 17.47 -51.65 12.15
C ARG A 17 16.13 -52.38 12.14
N CYS A 18 15.57 -52.69 13.30
CA CYS A 18 14.30 -53.43 13.41
C CYS A 18 13.08 -52.62 12.94
N ASN A 19 13.11 -51.29 13.08
CA ASN A 19 12.04 -50.42 12.58
C ASN A 19 12.21 -50.04 11.09
N GLY A 20 13.21 -50.58 10.40
CA GLY A 20 13.47 -50.24 9.00
C GLY A 20 13.79 -48.76 8.76
N VAL A 21 14.22 -48.02 9.78
CA VAL A 21 14.44 -46.57 9.68
C VAL A 21 15.58 -46.25 8.72
N LEU A 22 16.64 -47.08 8.72
CA LEU A 22 17.74 -46.93 7.74
C LEU A 22 17.25 -47.11 6.30
N GLU A 23 16.29 -48.01 6.10
CA GLU A 23 15.70 -48.28 4.80
C GLU A 23 14.74 -47.15 4.38
N GLY A 24 13.95 -46.63 5.33
CA GLY A 24 13.14 -45.43 5.14
C GLY A 24 13.99 -44.21 4.77
N VAL A 25 15.13 -44.01 5.44
CA VAL A 25 16.08 -42.93 5.08
C VAL A 25 16.68 -43.16 3.69
N ARG A 26 17.01 -44.40 3.32
CA ARG A 26 17.52 -44.76 1.99
C ARG A 26 16.50 -44.43 0.90
N ILE A 27 15.24 -44.80 1.11
CA ILE A 27 14.11 -44.49 0.21
C ILE A 27 13.89 -42.98 0.13
N CYS A 28 13.92 -42.25 1.25
CA CYS A 28 13.76 -40.79 1.23
C CYS A 28 14.90 -40.07 0.50
N ARG A 29 16.12 -40.61 0.50
CA ARG A 29 17.26 -40.04 -0.24
C ARG A 29 17.14 -40.26 -1.75
N GLN A 30 16.60 -41.41 -2.17
CA GLN A 30 16.43 -41.73 -3.59
C GLN A 30 15.11 -41.21 -4.16
N GLY A 31 14.09 -41.07 -3.30
CA GLY A 31 12.74 -40.66 -3.67
C GLY A 31 12.52 -39.15 -3.77
N TYR A 32 11.29 -38.82 -4.16
CA TYR A 32 10.80 -37.46 -4.33
C TYR A 32 9.68 -37.21 -3.30
N PRO A 33 10.02 -36.70 -2.10
CA PRO A 33 9.06 -36.54 -1.02
C PRO A 33 8.03 -35.44 -1.32
N ASN A 34 8.42 -34.43 -2.11
CA ASN A 34 7.51 -33.34 -2.47
C ASN A 34 6.86 -33.60 -3.83
N ARG A 35 5.54 -33.46 -3.89
CA ARG A 35 4.74 -33.75 -5.09
C ARG A 35 3.73 -32.62 -5.27
N LEU A 36 3.83 -31.88 -6.35
CA LEU A 36 2.96 -30.75 -6.64
C LEU A 36 2.16 -31.03 -7.91
N PRO A 37 0.83 -30.81 -7.94
CA PRO A 37 0.07 -30.83 -9.19
C PRO A 37 0.55 -29.73 -10.14
N PHE A 38 0.39 -29.94 -11.44
CA PHE A 38 0.87 -28.98 -12.45
C PHE A 38 0.28 -27.59 -12.27
N ASP A 39 -1.03 -27.50 -12.03
CA ASP A 39 -1.72 -26.24 -11.80
C ASP A 39 -1.11 -25.45 -10.62
N GLU A 40 -0.89 -26.10 -9.46
CA GLU A 40 -0.27 -25.45 -8.31
C GLU A 40 1.18 -25.05 -8.62
N PHE A 41 1.97 -25.93 -9.24
CA PHE A 41 3.37 -25.65 -9.56
C PHE A 41 3.50 -24.44 -10.47
N ILE A 42 2.70 -24.39 -11.54
CA ILE A 42 2.72 -23.31 -12.52
C ILE A 42 2.24 -22.01 -11.89
N ASN A 43 1.07 -22.00 -11.24
CA ASN A 43 0.53 -20.79 -10.64
C ASN A 43 1.45 -20.18 -9.59
N ARG A 44 2.17 -21.02 -8.86
CA ARG A 44 3.08 -20.62 -7.79
C ARG A 44 4.40 -20.06 -8.30
N TYR A 45 4.97 -20.68 -9.34
CA TYR A 45 6.30 -20.33 -9.84
C TYR A 45 6.31 -19.57 -11.17
N LYS A 46 5.16 -19.32 -11.81
CA LYS A 46 5.08 -18.50 -13.03
C LYS A 46 5.68 -17.10 -12.86
N LEU A 47 5.62 -16.53 -11.66
CA LEU A 47 6.23 -15.23 -11.35
C LEU A 47 7.74 -15.20 -11.61
N LEU A 48 8.41 -16.35 -11.39
CA LEU A 48 9.84 -16.49 -11.62
C LEU A 48 10.21 -16.53 -13.11
N SER A 49 9.22 -16.78 -13.98
CA SER A 49 9.37 -16.74 -15.43
C SER A 49 9.05 -15.33 -15.94
N SER A 50 9.85 -14.84 -16.88
CA SER A 50 9.65 -13.56 -17.55
C SER A 50 8.51 -13.61 -18.56
N GLY A 51 7.27 -13.76 -18.08
CA GLY A 51 6.05 -13.53 -18.88
C GLY A 51 5.55 -14.67 -19.75
N GLY A 52 6.02 -15.91 -19.55
CA GLY A 52 5.46 -17.07 -20.25
C GLY A 52 4.05 -17.42 -19.75
N GLN A 53 3.09 -17.53 -20.66
CA GLN A 53 1.85 -18.27 -20.38
C GLN A 53 2.17 -19.76 -20.43
N PHE A 54 1.82 -20.47 -19.36
CA PHE A 54 2.01 -21.91 -19.26
C PHE A 54 0.65 -22.54 -19.05
N GLU A 55 0.32 -23.52 -19.89
CA GLU A 55 -0.84 -24.37 -19.71
C GLU A 55 -0.62 -25.33 -18.54
N ALA A 56 -1.71 -25.73 -17.86
CA ALA A 56 -1.67 -26.60 -16.68
C ALA A 56 -1.44 -28.08 -17.03
N ASP A 57 -0.49 -28.34 -17.92
CA ASP A 57 -0.18 -29.65 -18.48
C ASP A 57 1.30 -30.05 -18.23
N SER A 58 1.65 -31.25 -18.68
CA SER A 58 3.00 -31.79 -18.54
C SER A 58 4.04 -30.94 -19.30
N GLU A 59 3.64 -30.40 -20.46
CA GLU A 59 4.51 -29.59 -21.30
C GLU A 59 4.79 -28.22 -20.69
N GLY A 60 3.78 -27.53 -20.18
CA GLY A 60 3.91 -26.27 -19.44
C GLY A 60 4.75 -26.42 -18.18
N ALA A 61 4.56 -27.51 -17.42
CA ALA A 61 5.41 -27.81 -16.27
C ALA A 61 6.87 -28.08 -16.67
N SER A 62 7.10 -28.77 -17.80
CA SER A 62 8.43 -29.03 -18.36
C SER A 62 9.13 -27.76 -18.81
N GLN A 63 8.42 -26.90 -19.54
CA GLN A 63 8.92 -25.62 -20.02
C GLN A 63 9.30 -24.72 -18.84
N LEU A 64 8.45 -24.64 -17.80
CA LEU A 64 8.75 -23.88 -16.59
C LEU A 64 9.98 -24.43 -15.86
N CYS A 65 10.13 -25.76 -15.74
CA CYS A 65 11.32 -26.37 -15.16
C CYS A 65 12.60 -26.03 -15.94
N ARG A 66 12.54 -25.98 -17.28
CA ARG A 66 13.67 -25.58 -18.14
C ARG A 66 14.05 -24.12 -17.93
N ILE A 67 13.07 -23.21 -17.89
CA ILE A 67 13.30 -21.77 -17.64
C ILE A 67 13.92 -21.55 -16.27
N LEU A 68 13.44 -22.27 -15.26
CA LEU A 68 13.98 -22.22 -13.89
C LEU A 68 15.37 -22.88 -13.74
N LYS A 69 15.87 -23.54 -14.80
CA LYS A 69 17.11 -24.30 -14.84
C LYS A 69 17.18 -25.34 -13.72
N LEU A 70 16.08 -26.06 -13.52
CA LEU A 70 16.04 -27.17 -12.57
C LEU A 70 16.75 -28.39 -13.14
N ASP A 71 17.57 -29.02 -12.31
CA ASP A 71 18.24 -30.26 -12.66
C ASP A 71 17.22 -31.41 -12.78
N PRO A 72 17.14 -32.11 -13.93
CA PRO A 72 16.22 -33.25 -14.12
C PRO A 72 16.44 -34.40 -13.14
N ALA A 73 17.62 -34.52 -12.51
CA ALA A 73 17.88 -35.52 -11.47
C ALA A 73 17.28 -35.15 -10.10
N ARG A 74 16.87 -33.88 -9.92
CA ARG A 74 16.30 -33.33 -8.69
C ARG A 74 14.81 -33.00 -8.81
N ALA A 75 14.33 -32.73 -10.02
CA ALA A 75 12.92 -32.52 -10.33
C ALA A 75 12.52 -33.37 -11.54
N GLN A 76 11.54 -34.26 -11.35
CA GLN A 76 10.99 -35.10 -12.40
C GLN A 76 9.52 -34.78 -12.64
N ILE A 77 9.09 -34.96 -13.89
CA ILE A 77 7.73 -34.67 -14.33
C ILE A 77 7.02 -36.01 -14.48
N GLY A 78 5.96 -36.23 -13.72
CA GLY A 78 5.09 -37.39 -13.89
C GLY A 78 3.92 -37.09 -14.82
N THR A 79 2.84 -37.87 -14.73
CA THR A 79 1.66 -37.69 -15.59
C THR A 79 0.80 -36.50 -15.17
N THR A 80 0.69 -36.22 -13.87
CA THR A 80 -0.19 -35.18 -13.30
C THR A 80 0.51 -34.24 -12.33
N LYS A 81 1.74 -34.58 -11.93
CA LYS A 81 2.47 -33.93 -10.83
C LYS A 81 3.94 -33.77 -11.15
N VAL A 82 4.54 -32.71 -10.60
CA VAL A 82 5.99 -32.51 -10.52
C VAL A 82 6.50 -33.11 -9.20
N PHE A 83 7.52 -33.95 -9.32
CA PHE A 83 8.17 -34.65 -8.23
C PHE A 83 9.51 -33.98 -7.92
N CYS A 84 9.65 -33.44 -6.71
CA CYS A 84 10.82 -32.67 -6.31
C CYS A 84 11.55 -33.37 -5.16
N LYS A 85 12.89 -33.44 -5.26
CA LYS A 85 13.75 -33.83 -4.15
C LYS A 85 13.74 -32.77 -3.05
N VAL A 86 14.26 -33.17 -1.88
CA VAL A 86 14.43 -32.26 -0.73
C VAL A 86 15.25 -31.03 -1.14
N GLY A 87 14.83 -29.86 -0.67
CA GLY A 87 15.52 -28.58 -0.88
C GLY A 87 15.16 -27.84 -2.18
N VAL A 88 14.67 -28.52 -3.22
CA VAL A 88 14.32 -27.86 -4.50
C VAL A 88 13.21 -26.81 -4.30
N ILE A 89 12.13 -27.19 -3.62
CA ILE A 89 11.03 -26.26 -3.30
C ILE A 89 11.50 -25.09 -2.45
N SER A 90 12.35 -25.36 -1.44
CA SER A 90 12.88 -24.29 -0.58
C SER A 90 13.70 -23.27 -1.37
N GLN A 91 14.51 -23.74 -2.34
CA GLN A 91 15.25 -22.86 -3.25
C GLN A 91 14.30 -22.02 -4.13
N LEU A 92 13.28 -22.64 -4.72
CA LEU A 92 12.28 -21.94 -5.53
C LEU A 92 11.50 -20.89 -4.71
N GLU A 93 11.07 -21.25 -3.50
CA GLU A 93 10.37 -20.33 -2.59
C GLU A 93 11.26 -19.18 -2.13
N SER A 94 12.56 -19.40 -1.94
CA SER A 94 13.49 -18.32 -1.62
C SER A 94 13.60 -17.32 -2.77
N ARG A 95 13.73 -17.81 -4.02
CA ARG A 95 13.78 -16.95 -5.22
C ARG A 95 12.47 -16.18 -5.39
N ARG A 96 11.33 -16.85 -5.19
CA ARG A 96 10.00 -16.25 -5.32
C ARG A 96 9.81 -15.13 -4.28
N ARG A 97 10.17 -15.38 -3.02
CA ARG A 97 10.13 -14.38 -1.95
C ARG A 97 10.99 -13.16 -2.27
N ALA A 98 12.17 -13.33 -2.84
CA ALA A 98 13.04 -12.21 -3.22
C ALA A 98 12.38 -11.32 -4.29
N GLN A 99 11.82 -11.90 -5.35
CA GLN A 99 11.11 -11.13 -6.38
C GLN A 99 9.84 -10.45 -5.84
N LEU A 100 9.04 -11.16 -5.05
CA LEU A 100 7.85 -10.58 -4.41
C LEU A 100 8.22 -9.41 -3.50
N SER A 101 9.29 -9.53 -2.72
CA SER A 101 9.78 -8.44 -1.88
C SER A 101 10.16 -7.22 -2.71
N ALA A 102 10.83 -7.39 -3.86
CA ALA A 102 11.18 -6.28 -4.74
C ALA A 102 9.93 -5.56 -5.28
N ILE A 103 8.92 -6.32 -5.72
CA ILE A 103 7.64 -5.77 -6.20
C ILE A 103 6.92 -4.99 -5.09
N VAL A 104 6.82 -5.59 -3.90
CA VAL A 104 6.19 -4.94 -2.74
C VAL A 104 6.93 -3.68 -2.35
N CYS A 105 8.27 -3.69 -2.33
CA CYS A 105 9.06 -2.49 -2.08
C CYS A 105 8.79 -1.39 -3.12
N GLY A 106 8.63 -1.75 -4.40
CA GLY A 106 8.25 -0.81 -5.45
C GLY A 106 6.88 -0.15 -5.20
N ILE A 107 5.87 -0.96 -4.88
CA ILE A 107 4.53 -0.46 -4.52
C ILE A 107 4.56 0.42 -3.26
N GLN A 108 5.33 0.02 -2.25
CA GLN A 108 5.46 0.82 -1.03
C GLN A 108 6.17 2.16 -1.30
N ALA A 109 7.18 2.16 -2.17
CA ALA A 109 7.89 3.37 -2.54
C ALA A 109 6.98 4.37 -3.28
N THR A 110 6.15 3.89 -4.22
CA THR A 110 5.20 4.76 -4.94
C THR A 110 4.13 5.34 -4.02
N ILE A 111 3.57 4.54 -3.11
CA ILE A 111 2.60 5.01 -2.12
C ILE A 111 3.21 6.08 -1.21
N ARG A 112 4.43 5.84 -0.70
CA ARG A 112 5.14 6.80 0.16
C ARG A 112 5.44 8.10 -0.57
N TRP A 113 5.93 8.01 -1.81
CA TRP A 113 6.19 9.18 -2.66
C TRP A 113 4.91 10.00 -2.86
N TYR A 114 3.79 9.37 -3.20
CA TYR A 114 2.52 10.06 -3.42
C TYR A 114 2.02 10.78 -2.16
N ASN A 115 2.09 10.11 -1.00
CA ASN A 115 1.70 10.72 0.27
C ASN A 115 2.57 11.92 0.63
N GLU A 116 3.88 11.86 0.39
CA GLU A 116 4.77 13.00 0.64
C GLU A 116 4.51 14.17 -0.33
N GLN A 117 4.13 13.91 -1.58
CA GLN A 117 3.71 14.98 -2.51
C GLN A 117 2.46 15.72 -2.03
N LEU A 118 1.46 14.98 -1.50
CA LEU A 118 0.27 15.58 -0.93
C LEU A 118 0.62 16.47 0.28
N ARG A 119 1.39 15.95 1.23
CA ARG A 119 1.87 16.70 2.41
C ARG A 119 2.69 17.91 2.03
N PHE A 120 3.54 17.80 1.01
CA PHE A 120 4.36 18.91 0.53
C PHE A 120 3.48 20.05 -0.03
N SER A 121 2.46 19.72 -0.82
CA SER A 121 1.50 20.69 -1.36
C SER A 121 0.78 21.46 -0.25
N GLU A 122 0.33 20.76 0.79
CA GLU A 122 -0.31 21.38 1.98
C GLU A 122 0.65 22.34 2.69
N LYS A 123 1.87 21.89 3.00
CA LYS A 123 2.90 22.72 3.64
C LYS A 123 3.27 23.95 2.80
N LEU A 124 3.26 23.82 1.48
CA LEU A 124 3.54 24.94 0.58
C LEU A 124 2.43 26.00 0.66
N LYS A 125 1.16 25.58 0.73
CA LYS A 125 0.02 26.48 0.94
C LYS A 125 0.13 27.20 2.29
N GLU A 126 0.41 26.46 3.37
CA GLU A 126 0.60 27.04 4.71
C GLU A 126 1.75 28.05 4.74
N ARG A 127 2.88 27.72 4.12
CA ARG A 127 4.03 28.62 3.99
C ARG A 127 3.66 29.90 3.25
N ASN A 128 2.98 29.78 2.11
CA ASN A 128 2.58 30.93 1.31
C ASN A 128 1.59 31.83 2.07
N ALA A 129 0.60 31.24 2.75
CA ALA A 129 -0.33 31.99 3.60
C ALA A 129 0.41 32.73 4.72
N THR A 130 1.35 32.06 5.39
CA THR A 130 2.18 32.65 6.45
C THR A 130 2.99 33.83 5.91
N LEU A 131 3.64 33.69 4.76
CA LEU A 131 4.42 34.78 4.14
C LEU A 131 3.53 35.97 3.75
N THR A 132 2.34 35.73 3.23
CA THR A 132 1.37 36.79 2.92
C THR A 132 0.94 37.52 4.19
N ILE A 133 0.59 36.80 5.26
CA ILE A 133 0.24 37.41 6.55
C ILE A 133 1.40 38.23 7.10
N GLN A 134 2.61 37.68 7.11
CA GLN A 134 3.80 38.38 7.60
C GLN A 134 4.08 39.68 6.82
N ARG A 135 3.95 39.64 5.49
CA ARG A 135 4.08 40.83 4.64
C ARG A 135 3.04 41.88 4.99
N ASN A 136 1.77 41.48 5.06
CA ASN A 136 0.67 42.39 5.39
C ASN A 136 0.84 43.02 6.77
N VAL A 137 1.25 42.24 7.77
CA VAL A 137 1.50 42.75 9.13
C VAL A 137 2.65 43.74 9.15
N ARG A 138 3.76 43.50 8.42
CA ARG A 138 4.87 44.47 8.33
C ARG A 138 4.41 45.78 7.68
N THR A 139 3.73 45.70 6.53
CA THR A 139 3.16 46.88 5.87
C THR A 139 2.17 47.61 6.79
N TYR A 140 1.34 46.89 7.54
CA TYR A 140 0.43 47.50 8.51
C TYR A 140 1.17 48.23 9.63
N VAL A 141 2.22 47.63 10.21
CA VAL A 141 3.03 48.29 11.24
C VAL A 141 3.62 49.59 10.70
N GLU A 142 4.19 49.57 9.50
CA GLU A 142 4.72 50.76 8.82
C GLU A 142 3.62 51.83 8.61
N LEU A 143 2.46 51.44 8.06
CA LEU A 143 1.33 52.35 7.83
C LEU A 143 0.72 52.90 9.14
N SER A 144 0.67 52.11 10.20
CA SER A 144 0.11 52.52 11.50
C SER A 144 0.89 53.65 12.16
N THR A 145 2.19 53.75 11.85
CA THR A 145 3.05 54.85 12.30
C THR A 145 2.82 56.14 11.50
N TRP A 146 2.24 56.05 10.30
CA TRP A 146 2.03 57.19 9.41
C TRP A 146 0.83 58.04 9.84
N LYS A 147 1.09 59.34 10.06
CA LYS A 147 0.09 60.29 10.60
C LYS A 147 -1.16 60.43 9.71
N TRP A 148 -0.99 60.43 8.40
CA TRP A 148 -2.12 60.52 7.45
C TRP A 148 -3.03 59.30 7.49
N TYR A 149 -2.46 58.10 7.66
CA TYR A 149 -3.23 56.87 7.81
C TYR A 149 -4.06 56.87 9.10
N ARG A 150 -3.51 57.39 10.20
CA ARG A 150 -4.24 57.56 11.47
C ARG A 150 -5.41 58.56 11.34
N LEU A 151 -5.18 59.69 10.68
CA LEU A 151 -6.23 60.67 10.39
C LEU A 151 -7.34 60.06 9.54
N TYR A 152 -6.97 59.32 8.48
CA TYR A 152 -7.91 58.59 7.64
C TYR A 152 -8.74 57.59 8.46
N GLY A 153 -8.12 56.85 9.40
CA GLY A 153 -8.83 55.92 10.30
C GLY A 153 -9.95 56.61 11.08
N HIS A 154 -9.66 57.74 11.72
CA HIS A 154 -10.66 58.52 12.46
C HIS A 154 -11.77 59.07 11.56
N ILE A 155 -11.41 59.60 10.39
CA ILE A 155 -12.40 60.14 9.43
C ILE A 155 -13.28 59.04 8.87
N LYS A 156 -12.70 57.87 8.54
CA LYS A 156 -13.43 56.72 7.99
C LYS A 156 -14.51 56.21 8.96
N GLU A 157 -14.22 56.17 10.26
CA GLU A 157 -15.21 55.77 11.27
C GLU A 157 -16.36 56.77 11.42
N MET A 158 -16.12 58.06 11.17
CA MET A 158 -17.17 59.10 11.26
C MET A 158 -18.12 59.13 10.06
N ILE A 159 -17.75 58.50 8.94
CA ILE A 159 -18.53 58.50 7.70
C ILE A 159 -19.31 57.17 7.61
N PRO A 160 -20.64 57.14 7.87
CA PRO A 160 -21.42 55.91 8.00
C PRO A 160 -21.71 55.17 6.68
N MET A 161 -21.12 55.59 5.56
CA MET A 161 -21.44 55.11 4.20
C MET A 161 -21.50 53.58 4.05
N ASN A 162 -20.68 52.81 4.76
CA ASN A 162 -20.73 51.34 4.69
C ASN A 162 -21.85 50.73 5.54
N LYS A 163 -22.11 51.30 6.73
CA LYS A 163 -23.20 50.83 7.60
C LYS A 163 -24.56 51.15 7.00
N ASP A 164 -24.68 52.32 6.37
CA ASP A 164 -25.91 52.71 5.68
C ASP A 164 -26.15 51.83 4.44
N ARG A 165 -25.09 51.46 3.71
CA ARG A 165 -25.19 50.57 2.56
C ARG A 165 -25.53 49.12 2.94
N GLU A 166 -24.87 48.56 3.95
CA GLU A 166 -25.21 47.23 4.48
C GLU A 166 -26.66 47.20 4.99
N ARG A 167 -27.09 48.26 5.69
CA ARG A 167 -28.47 48.37 6.18
C ARG A 167 -29.49 48.52 5.05
N LEU A 168 -29.14 49.20 3.95
CA LEU A 168 -29.97 49.25 2.75
C LEU A 168 -30.11 47.87 2.10
N GLU A 169 -29.02 47.11 1.96
CA GLU A 169 -29.06 45.74 1.42
C GLU A 169 -29.89 44.79 2.31
N GLU A 170 -29.79 44.92 3.63
CA GLU A 170 -30.63 44.17 4.58
C GLU A 170 -32.12 44.52 4.42
N LEU A 171 -32.46 45.81 4.35
CA LEU A 171 -33.83 46.28 4.16
C LEU A 171 -34.40 45.91 2.77
N GLU A 172 -33.57 45.87 1.73
CA GLU A 172 -33.97 45.40 0.40
C GLU A 172 -34.29 43.91 0.43
N ASN A 173 -33.43 43.09 1.05
CA ASN A 173 -33.67 41.65 1.21
C ASN A 173 -34.92 41.36 2.05
N GLU A 174 -35.16 42.11 3.13
CA GLU A 174 -36.39 41.98 3.95
C GLU A 174 -37.65 42.35 3.14
N ASN A 175 -37.60 43.41 2.34
CA ASN A 175 -38.71 43.80 1.47
C ASN A 175 -39.03 42.74 0.40
N GLU A 176 -38.01 42.16 -0.23
CA GLU A 176 -38.19 41.08 -1.20
C GLU A 176 -38.86 39.85 -0.56
N GLN A 177 -38.44 39.47 0.65
CA GLN A 177 -39.06 38.37 1.39
C GLN A 177 -40.53 38.66 1.73
N LEU A 178 -40.85 39.87 2.17
CA LEU A 178 -42.23 40.27 2.50
C LEU A 178 -43.14 40.29 1.25
N LEU A 179 -42.65 40.77 0.10
CA LEU A 179 -43.39 40.73 -1.16
C LEU A 179 -43.65 39.28 -1.63
N HIS A 180 -42.69 38.38 -1.44
CA HIS A 180 -42.86 36.97 -1.76
C HIS A 180 -43.95 36.32 -0.89
N VAL A 181 -43.97 36.60 0.42
CA VAL A 181 -44.99 36.10 1.35
C VAL A 181 -46.36 36.74 1.08
N GLY A 182 -46.41 38.05 0.81
CA GLY A 182 -47.65 38.78 0.48
C GLY A 182 -48.32 38.25 -0.80
N ASN A 183 -47.55 37.99 -1.85
CA ASN A 183 -48.07 37.36 -3.07
C ASN A 183 -48.61 35.95 -2.83
N PHE A 184 -47.98 35.18 -1.93
CA PHE A 184 -48.45 33.85 -1.57
C PHE A 184 -49.75 33.86 -0.75
N VAL A 185 -49.95 34.88 0.09
CA VAL A 185 -51.19 35.09 0.86
C VAL A 185 -52.33 35.58 -0.04
N ILE A 186 -52.06 36.47 -0.99
CA ILE A 186 -53.07 37.00 -1.93
C ILE A 186 -53.51 35.93 -2.94
N LEU A 187 -52.63 35.04 -3.39
CA LEU A 187 -52.98 33.97 -4.34
C LEU A 187 -53.71 32.76 -3.70
N LYS A 188 -53.79 32.70 -2.36
CA LYS A 188 -54.47 31.63 -1.62
C LYS A 188 -55.79 32.05 -0.95
N ALA A 189 -56.19 33.31 -1.09
CA ALA A 189 -57.50 33.84 -0.68
C ALA A 189 -58.45 33.90 -1.89
#